data_AF-A0A3D6CF40-F1
#
_entry.id   AF-A0A3D6CF40-F1
#
_cell.length_a   1.000
_cell.length_b   1.000
_cell.length_c   1.000
_cell.angle_alpha   90.00
_cell.angle_beta   90.00
_cell.angle_gamma   90.00
#
_symmetry.space_group_name_H-M   'P 1'
#
loop_
_entity.id
_entity.type
_entity.pdbx_description
1 polymer ?
#
loop_
_entity_poly.entity_id
_entity_poly.type
_entity_poly.pdbx_seq_one_letter_code
_entity_poly.pdbx_strand_id
1 'polypeptide(L)'
;DRFSQTPDRYGYTQNLFPIVQGGVHHDLRKASCAYISDKNATGNAIGGLSVGEPIEKMYEICALCCEHLPEHKPRYLMGVGTPWNILECIGMGIDMFDCVMPTRNGRNAMLFTSEGIVNIDNKKWEKDFSPIDTGIECVTSEYYSKAYLRHLIKSKEYLGLTIASIHNLAFYLWLVKQARAHIMQGDFVSWKNDMLPRLQRKL
;
A
#
# COMPACT_ATOMS: atom_id res chain seq x y z
N ASP A 1 30.14 -7.86 -6.26
CA ASP A 1 31.07 -8.93 -5.83
C ASP A 1 30.70 -9.58 -4.50
N ARG A 2 30.57 -8.84 -3.38
CA ARG A 2 30.30 -9.46 -2.06
C ARG A 2 28.97 -10.23 -1.97
N PHE A 3 27.91 -9.68 -2.56
CA PHE A 3 26.59 -10.32 -2.58
C PHE A 3 26.65 -11.73 -3.20
N SER A 4 27.25 -11.85 -4.39
CA SER A 4 27.40 -13.13 -5.11
C SER A 4 28.30 -14.15 -4.39
N GLN A 5 29.08 -13.74 -3.40
CA GLN A 5 29.92 -14.62 -2.59
C GLN A 5 29.24 -15.02 -1.27
N THR A 6 28.05 -14.49 -0.98
CA THR A 6 27.35 -14.76 0.28
C THR A 6 26.47 -15.99 0.09
N PRO A 7 26.69 -17.08 0.85
CA PRO A 7 25.91 -18.30 0.71
C PRO A 7 24.47 -18.08 1.20
N ASP A 8 23.56 -18.82 0.59
CA ASP A 8 22.16 -18.87 0.99
C ASP A 8 22.00 -19.34 2.45
N ARG A 9 20.91 -18.91 3.09
CA ARG A 9 20.60 -19.27 4.48
C ARG A 9 19.17 -19.78 4.58
N TYR A 10 18.97 -20.71 5.51
CA TYR A 10 17.65 -21.28 5.85
C TYR A 10 16.89 -21.91 4.66
N GLY A 11 17.61 -22.34 3.61
CA GLY A 11 17.01 -22.93 2.40
C GLY A 11 16.43 -21.91 1.41
N TYR A 12 16.77 -20.62 1.54
CA TYR A 12 16.27 -19.56 0.66
C TYR A 12 17.41 -18.76 0.00
N THR A 13 17.23 -18.47 -1.29
CA THR A 13 18.11 -17.59 -2.04
C THR A 13 17.96 -16.14 -1.59
N GLN A 14 19.07 -15.42 -1.42
CA GLN A 14 19.03 -13.98 -1.17
C GLN A 14 18.83 -13.22 -2.49
N ASN A 15 18.01 -12.16 -2.48
CA ASN A 15 17.79 -11.29 -3.63
C ASN A 15 18.27 -9.87 -3.33
N LEU A 16 18.85 -9.21 -4.33
CA LEU A 16 19.32 -7.82 -4.23
C LEU A 16 18.38 -6.92 -5.04
N PHE A 17 17.87 -5.86 -4.40
CA PHE A 17 17.10 -4.80 -5.04
C PHE A 17 17.87 -3.47 -4.86
N PRO A 18 18.64 -3.03 -5.86
CA PRO A 18 19.26 -1.72 -5.85
C PRO A 18 18.18 -0.61 -5.94
N ILE A 19 18.45 0.55 -5.32
CA ILE A 19 17.45 1.59 -5.07
C ILE A 19 17.71 2.83 -5.94
N VAL A 20 16.75 3.20 -6.78
CA VAL A 20 16.73 4.46 -7.53
C VAL A 20 16.55 5.64 -6.57
N GLN A 21 17.38 6.68 -6.74
CA GLN A 21 17.36 7.93 -5.98
C GLN A 21 17.39 9.14 -6.94
N GLY A 22 17.36 10.36 -6.40
CA GLY A 22 17.43 11.60 -7.20
C GLY A 22 16.40 12.68 -6.85
N GLY A 23 15.70 12.54 -5.72
CA GLY A 23 14.66 13.49 -5.32
C GLY A 23 13.56 13.61 -6.37
N VAL A 24 13.17 14.86 -6.68
CA VAL A 24 12.19 15.19 -7.73
C VAL A 24 12.85 15.66 -9.03
N HIS A 25 14.15 15.43 -9.20
CA HIS A 25 14.91 15.86 -10.38
C HIS A 25 14.94 14.77 -11.45
N HIS A 26 14.41 15.07 -12.64
CA HIS A 26 14.20 14.07 -13.70
C HIS A 26 15.50 13.52 -14.25
N ASP A 27 16.49 14.36 -14.48
CA ASP A 27 17.82 14.01 -14.96
C ASP A 27 18.53 13.04 -13.99
N LEU A 28 18.51 13.34 -12.69
CA LEU A 28 19.09 12.49 -11.66
C LEU A 28 18.35 11.14 -11.56
N ARG A 29 17.02 11.15 -11.66
CA ARG A 29 16.21 9.93 -11.66
C ARG A 29 16.50 9.05 -12.87
N LYS A 30 16.63 9.62 -14.07
CA LYS A 30 17.00 8.89 -15.29
C LYS A 30 18.41 8.29 -15.18
N ALA A 31 19.38 9.09 -14.72
CA ALA A 31 20.75 8.61 -14.51
C ALA A 31 20.79 7.47 -13.48
N SER A 32 20.03 7.60 -12.39
CA SER A 32 19.90 6.55 -11.38
C SER A 32 19.22 5.30 -11.94
N CYS A 33 18.10 5.42 -12.66
CA CYS A 33 17.44 4.28 -13.31
C CYS A 33 18.39 3.52 -14.24
N ALA A 34 19.16 4.23 -15.07
CA ALA A 34 20.14 3.61 -15.96
C ALA A 34 21.21 2.83 -15.18
N TYR A 35 21.81 3.44 -14.15
CA TYR A 35 22.82 2.79 -13.31
C TYR A 35 22.28 1.56 -12.56
N ILE A 36 21.07 1.66 -12.02
CA ILE A 36 20.43 0.60 -11.24
C ILE A 36 20.03 -0.56 -12.16
N SER A 37 19.52 -0.27 -13.35
CA SER A 37 19.17 -1.27 -14.37
C SER A 37 20.38 -2.07 -14.86
N ASP A 38 21.52 -1.40 -15.05
CA ASP A 38 22.79 -2.02 -15.46
C ASP A 38 23.31 -3.06 -14.44
N LYS A 39 22.91 -2.95 -13.17
CA LYS A 39 23.26 -3.98 -12.16
C LYS A 39 22.63 -5.34 -12.43
N ASN A 40 21.62 -5.39 -13.30
CA ASN A 40 20.94 -6.60 -13.68
C ASN A 40 20.45 -7.43 -12.47
N ALA A 41 20.09 -6.77 -11.37
CA ALA A 41 19.66 -7.42 -10.13
C ALA A 41 18.25 -8.04 -10.25
N THR A 42 17.77 -8.74 -9.22
CA THR A 42 16.48 -9.44 -9.26
C THR A 42 15.29 -8.51 -9.51
N GLY A 43 15.33 -7.30 -8.94
CA GLY A 43 14.33 -6.26 -9.13
C GLY A 43 14.89 -4.89 -8.80
N ASN A 44 14.08 -3.85 -8.92
CA ASN A 44 14.50 -2.46 -8.79
C ASN A 44 13.61 -1.74 -7.77
N ALA A 45 14.21 -1.17 -6.74
CA ALA A 45 13.48 -0.38 -5.77
C ALA A 45 13.50 1.10 -6.17
N ILE A 46 12.45 1.83 -5.83
CA ILE A 46 12.32 3.27 -6.01
C ILE A 46 12.20 3.88 -4.61
N GLY A 47 13.24 4.60 -4.21
CA GLY A 47 13.33 5.25 -2.91
C GLY A 47 13.21 6.77 -3.01
N GLY A 48 13.11 7.42 -1.84
CA GLY A 48 13.07 8.88 -1.74
C GLY A 48 11.80 9.50 -2.36
N LEU A 49 10.69 8.76 -2.34
CA LEU A 49 9.35 9.22 -2.65
C LEU A 49 8.49 9.09 -1.38
N SER A 50 7.44 9.91 -1.26
CA SER A 50 6.60 10.08 -0.07
C SER A 50 7.35 10.59 1.16
N VAL A 51 8.29 11.52 0.97
CA VAL A 51 9.06 12.19 2.04
C VAL A 51 8.57 13.61 2.35
N GLY A 52 7.51 14.06 1.69
CA GLY A 52 6.84 15.33 1.96
C GLY A 52 6.51 16.15 0.70
N GLU A 53 6.85 15.62 -0.48
CA GLU A 53 6.51 16.23 -1.76
C GLU A 53 5.00 16.18 -2.05
N PRO A 54 4.48 17.08 -2.92
CA PRO A 54 3.10 17.00 -3.41
C PRO A 54 2.83 15.67 -4.12
N ILE A 55 1.59 15.20 -4.04
CA ILE A 55 1.21 13.89 -4.58
C ILE A 55 1.41 13.81 -6.10
N GLU A 56 1.22 14.92 -6.80
CA GLU A 56 1.41 15.02 -8.25
C GLU A 56 2.88 14.81 -8.61
N LYS A 57 3.81 15.31 -7.78
CA LYS A 57 5.25 15.08 -7.95
C LYS A 57 5.64 13.64 -7.65
N MET A 58 5.04 13.03 -6.63
CA MET A 58 5.25 11.60 -6.36
C MET A 58 4.83 10.75 -7.57
N TYR A 59 3.67 11.03 -8.17
CA TYR A 59 3.18 10.33 -9.36
C TYR A 59 4.04 10.58 -10.60
N GLU A 60 4.43 11.82 -10.86
CA GLU A 60 5.31 12.19 -11.97
C GLU A 60 6.63 11.41 -11.92
N ILE A 61 7.28 11.38 -10.76
CA ILE A 61 8.57 10.67 -10.60
C ILE A 61 8.38 9.15 -10.59
N CYS A 62 7.29 8.64 -10.03
CA CYS A 62 6.96 7.22 -10.08
C CYS A 62 6.82 6.74 -11.53
N ALA A 63 6.02 7.43 -12.34
CA ALA A 63 5.82 7.13 -13.76
C ALA A 63 7.14 7.21 -14.54
N LEU A 64 7.92 8.27 -14.31
CA LEU A 64 9.25 8.43 -14.91
C LEU A 64 10.16 7.24 -14.62
N CYS A 65 10.21 6.79 -13.35
CA CYS A 65 11.03 5.63 -12.99
C CYS A 65 10.52 4.36 -13.66
N CYS A 66 9.21 4.15 -13.74
CA CYS A 66 8.62 2.97 -14.36
C CYS A 66 8.91 2.91 -15.87
N GLU A 67 8.91 4.04 -16.58
CA GLU A 67 9.28 4.15 -18.00
C GLU A 67 10.75 3.76 -18.25
N HIS A 68 11.64 4.07 -17.31
CA HIS A 68 13.08 3.86 -17.46
C HIS A 68 13.62 2.58 -16.80
N LEU A 69 12.82 1.89 -16.00
CA LEU A 69 13.19 0.63 -15.35
C LEU A 69 12.71 -0.59 -16.16
N PRO A 70 13.46 -1.71 -16.17
CA PRO A 70 13.14 -2.89 -16.95
C PRO A 70 11.74 -3.45 -16.64
N GLU A 71 10.92 -3.63 -17.67
CA GLU A 71 9.54 -4.13 -17.55
C GLU A 71 9.45 -5.58 -17.06
N HIS A 72 10.44 -6.40 -17.37
CA HIS A 72 10.48 -7.81 -17.00
C HIS A 72 11.00 -8.06 -15.58
N LYS A 73 11.17 -7.01 -14.77
CA LYS A 73 11.69 -7.10 -13.40
C LYS A 73 10.79 -6.37 -12.41
N PRO A 74 10.59 -6.91 -11.20
CA PRO A 74 9.75 -6.26 -10.20
C PRO A 74 10.23 -4.86 -9.86
N ARG A 75 9.28 -3.93 -9.78
CA ARG A 75 9.48 -2.55 -9.32
C ARG A 75 8.88 -2.39 -7.92
N TYR A 76 9.71 -2.02 -6.95
CA TYR A 76 9.32 -1.86 -5.55
C TYR A 76 9.29 -0.39 -5.15
N LEU A 77 8.10 0.15 -4.87
CA LEU A 77 7.96 1.52 -4.38
C LEU A 77 7.98 1.55 -2.85
N MET A 78 9.02 2.15 -2.29
CA MET A 78 9.26 2.13 -0.85
C MET A 78 8.45 3.20 -0.11
N GLY A 79 7.75 2.81 0.96
CA GLY A 79 7.14 3.73 1.93
C GLY A 79 5.84 4.43 1.50
N VAL A 80 5.31 4.14 0.30
CA VAL A 80 4.08 4.76 -0.21
C VAL A 80 2.84 4.04 0.30
N GLY A 81 1.89 4.81 0.83
CA GLY A 81 0.99 4.25 1.83
C GLY A 81 -0.49 4.24 1.59
N THR A 82 -1.11 5.26 0.98
CA THR A 82 -2.59 5.31 0.97
C THR A 82 -3.19 4.31 -0.03
N PRO A 83 -4.43 3.84 0.19
CA PRO A 83 -5.08 2.90 -0.72
C PRO A 83 -5.15 3.40 -2.18
N TRP A 84 -5.46 4.68 -2.37
CA TRP A 84 -5.51 5.29 -3.70
C TRP A 84 -4.13 5.42 -4.33
N ASN A 85 -3.08 5.76 -3.56
CA ASN A 85 -1.73 5.82 -4.10
C ASN A 85 -1.25 4.44 -4.56
N ILE A 86 -1.60 3.37 -3.83
CA ILE A 86 -1.30 2.00 -4.25
C ILE A 86 -1.93 1.71 -5.60
N LEU A 87 -3.23 1.99 -5.78
CA LEU A 87 -3.89 1.73 -7.06
C LEU A 87 -3.32 2.56 -8.22
N GLU A 88 -3.01 3.84 -7.98
CA GLU A 88 -2.41 4.70 -9.00
C GLU A 88 -1.03 4.19 -9.41
N CYS A 89 -0.17 3.87 -8.44
CA CYS A 89 1.17 3.36 -8.70
C CYS A 89 1.17 1.96 -9.34
N ILE A 90 0.22 1.09 -9.00
CA ILE A 90 0.01 -0.17 -9.72
C ILE A 90 -0.29 0.12 -11.20
N GLY A 91 -1.17 1.10 -11.48
CA GLY A 91 -1.47 1.54 -12.84
C GLY A 91 -0.28 2.13 -13.60
N MET A 92 0.77 2.57 -12.91
CA MET A 92 2.03 3.05 -13.50
C MET A 92 3.06 1.93 -13.70
N GLY A 93 2.82 0.72 -13.15
CA GLY A 93 3.71 -0.43 -13.29
C GLY A 93 4.56 -0.77 -12.05
N ILE A 94 4.13 -0.36 -10.86
CA ILE A 94 4.71 -0.80 -9.58
C ILE A 94 4.13 -2.15 -9.15
N ASP A 95 5.00 -3.04 -8.67
CA ASP A 95 4.67 -4.42 -8.31
C ASP A 95 4.67 -4.68 -6.79
N MET A 96 5.42 -3.89 -6.03
CA MET A 96 5.62 -4.08 -4.60
C MET A 96 5.51 -2.77 -3.83
N PHE A 97 4.99 -2.85 -2.60
CA PHE A 97 4.79 -1.73 -1.69
C PHE A 97 5.06 -2.15 -0.25
N ASP A 98 5.47 -1.19 0.58
CA ASP A 98 5.48 -1.29 2.03
C ASP A 98 4.98 0.01 2.64
N CYS A 99 4.23 -0.08 3.75
CA CYS A 99 3.88 1.10 4.51
C CYS A 99 3.45 0.76 5.94
N VAL A 100 3.80 1.63 6.88
CA VAL A 100 3.30 1.56 8.27
C VAL A 100 1.84 2.02 8.40
N MET A 101 1.29 2.69 7.38
CA MET A 101 -0.01 3.35 7.43
C MET A 101 -1.16 2.44 7.89
N PRO A 102 -1.33 1.20 7.40
CA PRO A 102 -2.45 0.35 7.82
C PRO A 102 -2.49 0.16 9.34
N THR A 103 -1.36 -0.21 9.94
CA THR A 103 -1.31 -0.49 11.38
C THR A 103 -1.26 0.79 12.21
N ARG A 104 -0.50 1.81 11.79
CA ARG A 104 -0.40 3.09 12.50
C ARG A 104 -1.74 3.82 12.55
N ASN A 105 -2.46 3.90 11.42
CA ASN A 105 -3.75 4.56 11.34
C ASN A 105 -4.84 3.77 12.06
N GLY A 106 -4.80 2.43 11.99
CA GLY A 106 -5.71 1.58 12.74
C GLY A 106 -5.64 1.84 14.24
N ARG A 107 -4.41 1.94 14.79
CA ARG A 107 -4.20 2.29 16.20
C ARG A 107 -4.65 3.72 16.55
N ASN A 108 -4.72 4.61 15.57
CA ASN A 108 -5.24 5.98 15.70
C ASN A 108 -6.71 6.09 15.23
N ALA A 109 -7.47 4.99 15.31
CA ALA A 109 -8.91 4.93 15.04
C ALA A 109 -9.34 5.19 13.58
N MET A 110 -8.40 5.27 12.63
CA MET A 110 -8.71 5.40 11.21
C MET A 110 -8.66 4.04 10.52
N LEU A 111 -9.81 3.61 10.03
CA LEU A 111 -10.02 2.35 9.33
C LEU A 111 -10.24 2.61 7.84
N PHE A 112 -9.66 1.75 7.00
CA PHE A 112 -9.92 1.72 5.58
C PHE A 112 -10.89 0.59 5.28
N THR A 113 -12.02 0.92 4.65
CA THR A 113 -13.08 -0.04 4.31
C THR A 113 -13.35 -0.04 2.80
N SER A 114 -14.02 -1.08 2.32
CA SER A 114 -14.49 -1.21 0.93
C SER A 114 -15.40 -0.05 0.48
N GLU A 115 -16.00 0.68 1.42
CA GLU A 115 -16.91 1.81 1.16
C GLU A 115 -16.32 3.19 1.52
N GLY A 116 -15.08 3.24 2.00
CA GLY A 116 -14.38 4.47 2.34
C GLY A 116 -13.70 4.46 3.71
N ILE A 117 -13.36 5.64 4.20
CA ILE A 117 -12.56 5.84 5.41
C ILE A 117 -13.48 6.06 6.60
N VAL A 118 -13.31 5.24 7.64
CA VAL A 118 -14.02 5.37 8.91
C VAL A 118 -13.07 5.88 9.97
N ASN A 119 -13.42 6.98 10.66
CA ASN A 119 -12.84 7.28 11.97
C ASN A 119 -13.76 6.67 13.03
N ILE A 120 -13.35 5.53 13.61
CA ILE A 120 -14.19 4.73 14.50
C ILE A 120 -14.43 5.41 15.86
N ASP A 121 -13.62 6.42 16.21
CA ASP A 121 -13.78 7.18 17.45
C ASP A 121 -15.01 8.11 17.43
N ASN A 122 -15.51 8.43 16.23
CA ASN A 122 -16.65 9.33 16.03
C ASN A 122 -17.92 8.83 16.74
N LYS A 123 -18.65 9.76 17.38
CA LYS A 123 -19.86 9.45 18.18
C LYS A 123 -20.95 8.73 17.38
N LYS A 124 -21.05 8.96 16.07
CA LYS A 124 -22.06 8.31 15.23
C LYS A 124 -21.99 6.78 15.21
N TRP A 125 -20.82 6.20 15.50
CA TRP A 125 -20.63 4.75 15.55
C TRP A 125 -21.00 4.13 16.90
N GLU A 126 -21.34 4.93 17.91
CA GLU A 126 -21.59 4.49 19.30
C GLU A 126 -22.68 3.43 19.42
N LYS A 127 -23.68 3.46 18.53
CA LYS A 127 -24.80 2.50 18.51
C LYS A 127 -24.92 1.81 17.16
N ASP A 128 -23.85 1.80 16.37
CA ASP A 128 -23.81 1.08 15.11
C ASP A 128 -23.36 -0.36 15.36
N PHE A 129 -24.32 -1.28 15.41
CA PHE A 129 -24.08 -2.70 15.63
C PHE A 129 -23.74 -3.48 14.36
N SER A 130 -23.63 -2.80 13.21
CA SER A 130 -23.16 -3.44 11.98
C SER A 130 -21.68 -3.82 12.08
N PRO A 131 -21.22 -4.81 11.29
CA PRO A 131 -19.80 -5.14 11.19
C PRO A 131 -18.94 -3.96 10.73
N ILE A 132 -17.62 -4.08 10.92
CA ILE A 132 -16.66 -3.04 10.54
C ILE A 132 -16.71 -2.82 9.02
N ASP A 133 -16.62 -3.92 8.26
CA ASP A 133 -16.65 -3.95 6.81
C ASP A 133 -17.04 -5.35 6.35
N THR A 134 -18.07 -5.44 5.51
CA THR A 134 -18.57 -6.70 4.94
C THR A 134 -18.08 -6.94 3.51
N GLY A 135 -17.35 -5.99 2.92
CA GLY A 135 -16.82 -6.09 1.55
C GLY A 135 -15.44 -6.73 1.45
N ILE A 136 -14.84 -7.12 2.56
CA ILE A 136 -13.50 -7.73 2.61
C ILE A 136 -13.52 -9.09 3.32
N GLU A 137 -12.68 -10.01 2.85
CA GLU A 137 -12.50 -11.33 3.48
C GLU A 137 -11.71 -11.21 4.79
N CYS A 138 -12.40 -10.87 5.89
CA CYS A 138 -11.77 -10.71 7.19
C CYS A 138 -12.73 -11.08 8.33
N VAL A 139 -12.51 -12.26 8.92
CA VAL A 139 -13.31 -12.77 10.05
C VAL A 139 -13.42 -11.76 11.19
N THR A 140 -12.33 -11.06 11.51
CA THR A 140 -12.32 -10.03 12.55
C THR A 140 -13.24 -8.84 12.22
N SER A 141 -13.36 -8.48 10.93
CA SER A 141 -14.21 -7.37 10.47
C SER A 141 -15.69 -7.70 10.53
N GLU A 142 -16.04 -8.98 10.32
CA GLU A 142 -17.41 -9.50 10.37
C GLU A 142 -17.87 -9.81 11.80
N TYR A 143 -16.95 -10.23 12.67
CA TYR A 143 -17.26 -10.66 14.02
C TYR A 143 -17.57 -9.52 14.99
N TYR A 144 -16.81 -8.42 14.93
CA TYR A 144 -16.98 -7.29 15.84
C TYR A 144 -17.81 -6.18 15.19
N SER A 145 -18.70 -5.56 15.99
CA SER A 145 -19.44 -4.39 15.55
C SER A 145 -18.62 -3.11 15.63
N LYS A 146 -19.02 -2.10 14.84
CA LYS A 146 -18.46 -0.75 14.93
C LYS A 146 -18.62 -0.15 16.33
N ALA A 147 -19.76 -0.35 16.97
CA ALA A 147 -20.03 0.10 18.34
C ALA A 147 -19.05 -0.52 19.35
N TYR A 148 -18.81 -1.83 19.26
CA TYR A 148 -17.88 -2.51 20.16
C TYR A 148 -16.43 -2.06 19.94
N LEU A 149 -15.99 -1.98 18.68
CA LEU A 149 -14.66 -1.48 18.37
C LEU A 149 -14.47 -0.03 18.85
N ARG A 150 -15.45 0.85 18.62
CA ARG A 150 -15.42 2.21 19.15
C ARG A 150 -15.29 2.22 20.67
N HIS A 151 -16.07 1.41 21.37
CA HIS A 151 -15.98 1.29 22.82
C HIS A 151 -14.56 0.93 23.26
N LEU A 152 -13.94 -0.09 22.66
CA LEU A 152 -12.56 -0.47 22.97
C LEU A 152 -11.55 0.65 22.71
N ILE A 153 -11.68 1.36 21.58
CA ILE A 153 -10.82 2.50 21.24
C ILE A 153 -10.98 3.65 22.26
N LYS A 154 -12.22 3.99 22.63
CA LYS A 154 -12.51 5.02 23.65
C LYS A 154 -12.00 4.63 25.03
N SER A 155 -12.11 3.35 25.39
CA SER A 155 -11.62 2.79 26.65
C SER A 155 -10.10 2.58 26.65
N LYS A 156 -9.40 2.83 25.54
CA LYS A 156 -7.95 2.63 25.36
C LYS A 156 -7.50 1.18 25.57
N GLU A 157 -8.35 0.24 25.19
CA GLU A 157 -8.06 -1.20 25.29
C GLU A 157 -7.17 -1.68 24.14
N TYR A 158 -6.16 -2.49 24.46
CA TYR A 158 -5.23 -3.05 23.45
C TYR A 158 -5.93 -3.90 22.40
N LEU A 159 -7.04 -4.54 22.76
CA LEU A 159 -7.85 -5.33 21.83
C LEU A 159 -8.39 -4.45 20.68
N GLY A 160 -8.80 -3.21 20.97
CA GLY A 160 -9.28 -2.27 19.94
C GLY A 160 -8.19 -1.94 18.93
N LEU A 161 -6.96 -1.70 19.41
CA LEU A 161 -5.78 -1.45 18.58
C LEU A 161 -5.43 -2.67 17.70
N THR A 162 -5.58 -3.88 18.25
CA THR A 162 -5.30 -5.14 17.58
C THR A 162 -6.31 -5.40 16.46
N ILE A 163 -7.62 -5.29 16.77
CA ILE A 163 -8.71 -5.44 15.80
C ILE A 163 -8.55 -4.45 14.65
N ALA A 164 -8.31 -3.16 14.95
CA ALA A 164 -8.15 -2.13 13.93
C ALA A 164 -6.92 -2.38 13.03
N SER A 165 -5.82 -2.88 13.60
CA SER A 165 -4.61 -3.22 12.83
C SER A 165 -4.83 -4.42 11.92
N ILE A 166 -5.50 -5.48 12.42
CA ILE A 166 -5.84 -6.67 11.62
C ILE A 166 -6.77 -6.28 10.47
N HIS A 167 -7.83 -5.52 10.76
CA HIS A 167 -8.79 -5.05 9.76
C HIS A 167 -8.08 -4.27 8.64
N ASN A 168 -7.28 -3.26 8.98
CA ASN A 168 -6.58 -2.46 7.97
C ASN A 168 -5.58 -3.29 7.16
N LEU A 169 -4.84 -4.23 7.78
CA LEU A 169 -3.95 -5.12 7.02
C LEU A 169 -4.75 -6.02 6.05
N ALA A 170 -5.87 -6.58 6.51
CA ALA A 170 -6.76 -7.38 5.67
C ALA A 170 -7.33 -6.56 4.50
N PHE A 171 -7.72 -5.30 4.75
CA PHE A 171 -8.16 -4.39 3.69
C PHE A 171 -7.08 -4.16 2.62
N TYR A 172 -5.81 -3.92 3.01
CA TYR A 172 -4.73 -3.72 2.03
C TYR A 172 -4.46 -4.98 1.20
N LEU A 173 -4.48 -6.16 1.85
CA LEU A 173 -4.34 -7.44 1.16
C LEU A 173 -5.50 -7.68 0.19
N TRP A 174 -6.74 -7.37 0.60
CA TRP A 174 -7.90 -7.42 -0.27
C TRP A 174 -7.75 -6.49 -1.47
N LEU A 175 -7.36 -5.24 -1.26
CA LEU A 175 -7.23 -4.23 -2.31
C LEU A 175 -6.24 -4.67 -3.40
N VAL A 176 -5.07 -5.17 -3.00
CA VAL A 176 -4.04 -5.65 -3.94
C VAL A 176 -4.48 -6.94 -4.63
N LYS A 177 -5.24 -7.83 -3.96
CA LYS A 177 -5.86 -9.01 -4.60
C LYS A 177 -6.89 -8.60 -5.66
N GLN A 178 -7.74 -7.61 -5.38
CA GLN A 178 -8.71 -7.09 -6.34
C GLN A 178 -7.99 -6.44 -7.53
N ALA A 179 -6.99 -5.59 -7.29
CA ALA A 179 -6.16 -5.00 -8.34
C ALA A 179 -5.57 -6.08 -9.25
N ARG A 180 -4.97 -7.14 -8.68
CA ARG A 180 -4.44 -8.28 -9.44
C ARG A 180 -5.52 -8.95 -10.29
N ALA A 181 -6.70 -9.22 -9.72
CA ALA A 181 -7.80 -9.87 -10.45
C ALA A 181 -8.24 -9.04 -11.65
N HIS A 182 -8.41 -7.72 -11.48
CA HIS A 182 -8.81 -6.82 -12.55
C HIS A 182 -7.69 -6.59 -13.61
N ILE A 183 -6.42 -6.68 -13.23
CA ILE A 183 -5.31 -6.70 -14.19
C ILE A 183 -5.41 -7.93 -15.08
N MET A 184 -5.63 -9.11 -14.49
CA MET A 184 -5.76 -10.37 -15.23
C MET A 184 -7.00 -10.42 -16.13
N GLN A 185 -8.06 -9.70 -15.76
CA GLN A 185 -9.29 -9.57 -16.55
C GLN A 185 -9.21 -8.48 -17.63
N GLY A 186 -8.20 -7.61 -17.56
CA GLY A 186 -7.99 -6.52 -18.53
C GLY A 186 -8.85 -5.27 -18.29
N ASP A 187 -9.52 -5.16 -17.13
CA ASP A 187 -10.44 -4.07 -16.79
C ASP A 187 -9.94 -3.17 -15.64
N PHE A 188 -8.71 -3.40 -15.16
CA PHE A 188 -8.10 -2.68 -14.04
C PHE A 188 -8.26 -1.15 -14.09
N VAL A 189 -8.04 -0.52 -15.23
CA VAL A 189 -8.12 0.96 -15.33
C VAL A 189 -9.54 1.45 -15.06
N SER A 190 -10.55 0.79 -15.63
CA SER A 190 -11.95 1.14 -15.40
C SER A 190 -12.33 0.91 -13.94
N TRP A 191 -12.03 -0.28 -13.41
CA TRP A 191 -12.30 -0.62 -12.02
C TRP A 191 -11.62 0.33 -11.04
N LYS A 192 -10.34 0.66 -11.28
CA LYS A 192 -9.59 1.62 -10.46
C LYS A 192 -10.30 2.97 -10.42
N ASN A 193 -10.68 3.50 -11.58
CA ASN A 193 -11.31 4.82 -11.68
C ASN A 193 -12.65 4.87 -10.93
N ASP A 194 -13.42 3.78 -10.91
CA ASP A 194 -14.64 3.66 -10.11
C ASP A 194 -14.37 3.48 -8.61
N MET A 195 -13.29 2.78 -8.27
CA MET A 195 -12.90 2.47 -6.90
C MET A 195 -12.29 3.67 -6.16
N LEU A 196 -11.49 4.49 -6.84
CA LEU A 196 -10.76 5.62 -6.24
C LEU A 196 -11.67 6.60 -5.47
N PRO A 197 -12.79 7.10 -6.02
CA PRO A 197 -13.71 7.97 -5.29
C PRO A 197 -14.32 7.30 -4.05
N ARG A 198 -14.61 6.00 -4.11
CA ARG A 198 -15.13 5.22 -2.97
C ARG A 198 -14.08 5.16 -1.86
N LEU A 199 -12.84 4.83 -2.17
CA LEU A 199 -11.76 4.71 -1.19
C LEU A 199 -11.39 6.04 -0.51
N GLN A 200 -11.59 7.17 -1.19
CA GLN A 200 -11.30 8.50 -0.66
C GLN A 200 -12.46 9.11 0.15
N ARG A 201 -13.65 8.52 0.05
CA ARG A 201 -14.84 9.00 0.76
C ARG A 201 -14.63 8.88 2.27
N LYS A 202 -14.88 9.96 3.01
CA LYS A 202 -15.00 9.89 4.48
C LYS A 202 -16.42 9.50 4.84
N LEU A 203 -16.57 8.40 5.56
CA LEU A 203 -17.85 7.89 6.03
C LEU A 203 -18.26 8.56 7.33
#